data_AF-A0A497U5C4-F1
#
_entry.id   AF-A0A497U5C4-F1
#
_cell.length_a   1.000
_cell.length_b   1.000
_cell.length_c   1.000
_cell.angle_alpha   90.00
_cell.angle_beta   90.00
_cell.angle_gamma   90.00
#
_symmetry.space_group_name_H-M   'P 1'
#
loop_
_entity.id
_entity.type
_entity.pdbx_description
1 polymer ?
#
loop_
_entity_poly.entity_id
_entity_poly.type
_entity_poly.pdbx_seq_one_letter_code
_entity_poly.pdbx_strand_id
1 'polypeptide(L)'
;MKIADIIRQEDHTKIQLYKQGVFWVAYEQSAYAVWKITGYKASKKYVKNICSYVVSIGFPSSALENKQWRGKLFPLERTEKYMSFLPSFPLENEKFELWKSNAALSEKKENDKETKSTEEAIKKFPLESKTPVEAFLFLRDLQDKIKVKNGII
;
A
#
# COMPACT_ATOMS: atom_id res chain seq x y z
N MET A 1 14.33 9.86 7.17
CA MET A 1 13.78 10.14 8.53
C MET A 1 13.43 8.81 9.18
N LYS A 2 13.67 8.64 10.49
CA LYS A 2 13.26 7.39 11.17
C LYS A 2 11.75 7.45 11.41
N ILE A 3 11.08 6.30 11.38
CA ILE A 3 9.62 6.22 11.61
C ILE A 3 9.26 6.78 12.99
N ALA A 4 10.08 6.51 14.01
CA ALA A 4 9.85 7.06 15.35
C ALA A 4 9.77 8.60 15.38
N ASP A 5 10.59 9.28 14.58
CA ASP A 5 10.58 10.75 14.49
C ASP A 5 9.32 11.23 13.75
N ILE A 6 8.89 10.52 12.71
CA ILE A 6 7.66 10.81 11.96
C ILE A 6 6.45 10.74 12.88
N ILE A 7 6.30 9.64 13.64
CA ILE A 7 5.15 9.45 14.53
C ILE A 7 5.12 10.49 15.65
N ARG A 8 6.29 10.92 16.15
CA ARG A 8 6.37 11.97 17.18
C ARG A 8 6.00 13.36 16.65
N GLN A 9 6.18 13.61 15.36
CA GLN A 9 5.91 14.89 14.70
C GLN A 9 4.58 14.89 13.95
N GLU A 10 3.75 13.87 14.17
CA GLU A 10 2.47 13.76 13.50
C GLU A 10 1.56 14.93 13.89
N ASP A 11 0.96 15.56 12.87
CA ASP A 11 0.00 16.63 13.04
C ASP A 11 -1.37 16.15 12.54
N HIS A 12 -2.32 15.99 13.47
CA HIS A 12 -3.68 15.52 13.18
C HIS A 12 -4.54 16.53 12.43
N THR A 13 -4.00 17.70 12.05
CA THR A 13 -4.68 18.73 11.25
C THR A 13 -4.17 18.79 9.80
N LYS A 14 -3.06 18.12 9.49
CA LYS A 14 -2.38 18.20 8.19
C LYS A 14 -2.14 16.81 7.63
N ILE A 15 -2.02 16.74 6.31
CA ILE A 15 -1.55 15.53 5.61
C ILE A 15 -0.06 15.70 5.36
N GLN A 16 0.73 14.80 5.94
CA GLN A 16 2.19 14.79 5.89
C GLN A 16 2.68 13.63 5.02
N LEU A 17 3.50 13.94 4.02
CA LEU A 17 4.09 12.97 3.10
C LEU A 17 5.61 12.98 3.20
N TYR A 18 6.21 11.80 3.30
CA TYR A 18 7.65 11.62 3.40
C TYR A 18 8.17 10.87 2.18
N LYS A 19 9.27 11.34 1.58
CA LYS A 19 9.87 10.73 0.40
C LYS A 19 10.58 9.43 0.75
N GLN A 20 10.29 8.36 0.00
CA GLN A 20 11.01 7.09 0.05
C GLN A 20 11.28 6.58 -1.37
N GLY A 21 12.48 6.84 -1.88
CA GLY A 21 12.81 6.56 -3.28
C GLY A 21 11.88 7.31 -4.23
N VAL A 22 11.20 6.58 -5.13
CA VAL A 22 10.23 7.15 -6.08
C VAL A 22 8.81 7.31 -5.51
N PHE A 23 8.59 6.99 -4.24
CA PHE A 23 7.28 7.01 -3.58
C PHE A 23 7.16 8.15 -2.56
N TRP A 24 5.95 8.68 -2.42
CA TRP A 24 5.51 9.40 -1.24
C TRP A 24 4.86 8.44 -0.27
N VAL A 25 5.14 8.59 1.03
CA VAL A 25 4.57 7.74 2.06
C VAL A 25 3.93 8.60 3.15
N ALA A 26 2.66 8.34 3.41
CA ALA A 26 1.91 8.87 4.53
C ALA A 26 1.83 7.83 5.65
N TYR A 27 1.81 8.29 6.90
CA TYR A 27 1.69 7.44 8.09
C TYR A 27 0.44 7.80 8.87
N GLU A 28 -0.11 6.84 9.60
CA GLU A 28 -1.18 7.04 10.60
C GLU A 28 -2.35 7.90 10.06
N GLN A 29 -2.64 9.05 10.65
CA GLN A 29 -3.73 9.93 10.24
C GLN A 29 -3.57 10.43 8.81
N SER A 30 -2.33 10.77 8.41
CA SER A 30 -2.05 11.15 7.04
C SER A 30 -2.32 9.99 6.08
N ALA A 31 -2.03 8.75 6.47
CA ALA A 31 -2.35 7.56 5.67
C ALA A 31 -3.87 7.39 5.53
N TYR A 32 -4.63 7.59 6.60
CA TYR A 32 -6.09 7.54 6.56
C TYR A 32 -6.69 8.60 5.63
N ALA A 33 -6.16 9.82 5.66
CA ALA A 33 -6.60 10.87 4.77
C ALA A 33 -6.32 10.53 3.30
N VAL A 34 -5.14 9.96 3.01
CA VAL A 34 -4.81 9.44 1.67
C VAL A 34 -5.78 8.33 1.27
N TRP A 35 -6.09 7.39 2.16
CA TRP A 35 -7.09 6.34 1.90
C TRP A 35 -8.46 6.92 1.54
N LYS A 36 -8.94 7.95 2.24
CA LYS A 36 -10.20 8.62 1.88
C LYS A 36 -10.17 9.22 0.48
N ILE A 37 -9.02 9.74 0.05
CA ILE A 37 -8.88 10.42 -1.24
C ILE A 37 -8.80 9.42 -2.40
N THR A 38 -8.05 8.32 -2.21
CA THR A 38 -7.61 7.44 -3.30
C THR A 38 -8.14 6.01 -3.21
N GLY A 39 -8.60 5.57 -2.03
CA GLY A 39 -8.94 4.17 -1.75
C GLY A 39 -7.74 3.23 -1.69
N TYR A 40 -6.50 3.73 -1.68
CA TYR A 40 -5.31 2.88 -1.64
C TYR A 40 -5.24 2.04 -0.37
N LYS A 41 -4.82 0.78 -0.50
CA LYS A 41 -4.70 -0.14 0.62
C LYS A 41 -3.57 0.28 1.56
N ALA A 42 -3.88 0.41 2.86
CA ALA A 42 -2.88 0.63 3.88
C ALA A 42 -2.10 -0.63 4.23
N SER A 43 -0.85 -0.45 4.62
CA SER A 43 -0.03 -1.47 5.26
C SER A 43 0.08 -1.18 6.75
N LYS A 44 -0.11 -2.19 7.60
CA LYS A 44 0.03 -2.10 9.06
C LYS A 44 1.25 -2.90 9.50
N LYS A 45 2.25 -2.30 10.12
CA LYS A 45 3.49 -2.98 10.54
C LYS A 45 3.82 -2.69 11.99
N TYR A 46 4.25 -3.71 12.72
CA TYR A 46 4.79 -3.51 14.07
C TYR A 46 6.19 -2.90 13.99
N VAL A 47 6.39 -1.78 14.66
CA VAL A 47 7.66 -1.04 14.65
C VAL A 47 8.33 -1.20 16.02
N LYS A 48 9.39 -2.02 16.06
CA LYS A 48 10.04 -2.46 17.30
C LYS A 48 10.55 -1.32 18.19
N ASN A 49 11.05 -0.24 17.60
CA ASN A 49 11.65 0.86 18.36
C ASN A 49 10.62 1.76 19.09
N ILE A 50 9.34 1.67 18.74
CA ILE A 50 8.24 2.39 19.39
C ILE A 50 7.19 1.42 19.97
N CYS A 51 7.45 0.12 19.94
CA CYS A 51 6.61 -0.95 20.45
C CYS A 51 5.12 -0.83 20.06
N SER A 52 4.84 -0.45 18.81
CA SER A 52 3.47 -0.18 18.35
C SER A 52 3.27 -0.54 16.89
N TYR A 53 2.01 -0.80 16.51
CA TYR A 53 1.60 -0.97 15.12
C TYR A 53 1.40 0.38 14.45
N VAL A 54 2.10 0.57 13.33
CA VAL A 54 2.00 1.75 12.48
C VAL A 54 1.35 1.40 11.17
N VAL A 55 0.35 2.19 10.77
CA VAL A 55 -0.23 2.12 9.42
C VAL A 55 0.43 3.13 8.48
N SER A 56 0.62 2.74 7.23
CA SER A 56 1.16 3.62 6.19
C SER A 56 0.56 3.34 4.81
N ILE A 57 0.54 4.37 3.98
CA ILE A 57 0.18 4.27 2.56
C ILE A 57 1.28 4.93 1.74
N GLY A 58 1.89 4.14 0.86
CA GLY A 58 2.85 4.60 -0.12
C GLY A 58 2.22 4.67 -1.51
N PHE A 59 2.56 5.70 -2.27
CA PHE A 59 2.13 5.84 -3.66
C PHE A 59 3.18 6.52 -4.54
N PRO A 60 3.20 6.24 -5.86
CA PRO A 60 4.19 6.82 -6.77
C PRO A 60 4.13 8.35 -6.78
N SER A 61 5.27 9.01 -6.94
CA SER A 61 5.34 10.48 -6.89
C SER A 61 4.49 11.15 -7.96
N SER A 62 4.41 10.53 -9.15
CA SER A 62 3.57 10.98 -10.26
C SER A 62 2.07 10.95 -9.94
N ALA A 63 1.63 10.15 -8.96
CA ALA A 63 0.22 10.03 -8.64
C ALA A 63 -0.36 11.30 -8.02
N LEU A 64 0.45 12.22 -7.46
CA LEU A 64 -0.03 13.51 -6.94
C LEU A 64 -0.63 14.42 -8.02
N GLU A 65 -0.22 14.24 -9.28
CA GLU A 65 -0.71 15.04 -10.41
C GLU A 65 -2.07 14.54 -10.93
N ASN A 66 -2.55 13.40 -10.42
CA ASN A 66 -3.80 12.80 -10.82
C ASN A 66 -5.00 13.66 -10.39
N LYS A 67 -6.06 13.67 -11.22
CA LYS A 67 -7.32 14.38 -10.99
C LYS A 67 -7.95 14.06 -9.63
N GLN A 68 -7.74 12.86 -9.09
CA GLN A 68 -8.31 12.43 -7.80
C GLN A 68 -7.91 13.31 -6.60
N TRP A 69 -6.78 14.03 -6.69
CA TRP A 69 -6.27 14.93 -5.64
C TRP A 69 -6.70 16.38 -5.82
N ARG A 70 -7.18 16.76 -7.01
CA ARG A 70 -7.52 18.16 -7.33
C ARG A 70 -8.62 18.67 -6.40
N GLY A 71 -8.41 19.85 -5.83
CA GLY A 71 -9.35 20.50 -4.92
C GLY A 71 -9.49 19.84 -3.54
N LYS A 72 -8.70 18.80 -3.24
CA LYS A 72 -8.74 18.10 -1.94
C LYS A 72 -7.57 18.44 -1.03
N LEU A 73 -6.45 18.89 -1.59
CA LEU A 73 -5.23 19.22 -0.87
C LEU A 73 -4.79 20.65 -1.19
N PHE A 74 -4.54 21.43 -0.15
CA PHE A 74 -3.96 22.77 -0.26
C PHE A 74 -2.52 22.74 0.26
N PRO A 75 -1.51 23.03 -0.56
CA PRO A 75 -0.11 22.90 -0.17
C PRO A 75 0.25 23.89 0.93
N LEU A 76 0.97 23.41 1.96
CA LEU A 76 1.53 24.22 3.04
C LEU A 76 3.06 24.30 2.94
N GLU A 77 3.71 23.14 2.79
CA GLU A 77 5.16 23.03 2.70
C GLU A 77 5.53 22.00 1.65
N ARG A 78 6.57 22.27 0.88
CA ARG A 78 7.09 21.35 -0.13
C ARG A 78 8.61 21.42 -0.20
N THR A 79 9.24 20.29 0.08
CA THR A 79 10.67 20.04 -0.11
C THR A 79 10.86 18.75 -0.91
N GLU A 80 12.10 18.40 -1.25
CA GLU A 80 12.40 17.14 -1.93
C GLU A 80 12.05 15.90 -1.09
N LYS A 81 12.14 16.02 0.25
CA LYS A 81 12.01 14.89 1.18
C LYS A 81 10.68 14.87 1.94
N TYR A 82 9.94 15.98 1.93
CA TYR A 82 8.74 16.18 2.73
C TYR A 82 7.75 17.10 2.03
N MET A 83 6.46 16.79 2.15
CA MET A 83 5.37 17.69 1.76
C MET A 83 4.30 17.68 2.84
N SER A 84 3.66 18.83 3.06
CA SER A 84 2.48 18.95 3.91
C SER A 84 1.35 19.70 3.22
N PHE A 85 0.12 19.29 3.53
CA PHE A 85 -1.10 19.84 2.93
C PHE A 85 -2.19 20.03 3.99
N LEU A 86 -3.02 21.05 3.82
CA LEU A 86 -4.33 21.10 4.45
C LEU A 86 -5.34 20.32 3.61
N PRO A 87 -6.09 19.37 4.20
CA PRO A 87 -7.20 18.73 3.52
C PRO A 87 -8.40 19.66 3.40
N SER A 88 -9.22 19.49 2.36
CA SER A 88 -10.53 20.16 2.22
C SER A 88 -11.63 19.52 3.08
N PHE A 89 -11.29 18.51 3.88
CA PHE A 89 -12.20 17.75 4.73
C PHE A 89 -11.59 17.55 6.12
N PRO A 90 -12.41 17.37 7.17
CA PRO A 90 -11.91 17.18 8.52
C PRO A 90 -11.19 15.84 8.70
N LEU A 91 -10.10 15.86 9.47
CA LEU A 91 -9.40 14.68 9.95
C LEU A 91 -10.02 14.27 11.29
N GLU A 92 -10.96 13.33 11.22
CA GLU A 92 -11.72 12.88 12.39
C GLU A 92 -11.02 11.70 13.06
N ASN A 93 -10.51 11.91 14.28
CA ASN A 93 -9.70 10.92 14.99
C ASN A 93 -10.44 9.60 15.27
N GLU A 94 -11.71 9.68 15.64
CA GLU A 94 -12.52 8.48 15.92
C GLU A 94 -12.68 7.59 14.68
N LYS A 95 -12.92 8.20 13.52
CA LYS A 95 -13.03 7.44 12.26
C LYS A 95 -11.70 6.86 11.82
N PHE A 96 -10.59 7.56 12.10
CA PHE A 96 -9.25 7.03 11.88
C PHE A 96 -8.99 5.80 12.76
N GLU A 97 -9.26 5.87 14.06
CA GLU A 97 -9.03 4.75 14.97
C GLU A 97 -9.86 3.53 14.57
N LEU A 98 -11.14 3.75 14.20
CA LEU A 98 -11.99 2.69 13.66
C LEU A 98 -11.44 2.13 12.34
N TRP A 99 -10.94 2.98 11.45
CA TRP A 99 -10.29 2.53 10.23
C TRP A 99 -8.98 1.76 10.52
N LYS A 100 -8.18 2.18 11.49
CA LYS A 100 -6.92 1.53 11.88
C LYS A 100 -7.15 0.19 12.59
N SER A 101 -8.23 0.04 13.34
CA SER A 101 -8.66 -1.24 13.93
C SER A 101 -9.15 -2.20 12.84
N ASN A 102 -9.90 -1.69 11.87
CA ASN A 102 -10.48 -2.47 10.77
C ASN A 102 -9.53 -2.68 9.58
N ALA A 103 -8.44 -1.90 9.50
CA ALA A 103 -7.34 -2.13 8.60
C ALA A 103 -6.73 -3.46 9.01
N ALA A 104 -7.30 -4.53 8.44
CA ALA A 104 -6.94 -5.92 8.66
C ALA A 104 -5.43 -5.93 8.74
N LEU A 105 -4.91 -6.35 9.90
CA LEU A 105 -3.50 -6.43 10.18
C LEU A 105 -2.85 -7.03 8.94
N SER A 106 -2.25 -6.18 8.10
CA SER A 106 -1.21 -6.61 7.22
C SER A 106 0.03 -6.78 8.10
N GLU A 107 -0.11 -7.54 9.21
CA GLU A 107 0.87 -8.56 9.45
C GLU A 107 1.30 -9.02 8.07
N LYS A 108 2.59 -9.03 7.84
CA LYS A 108 3.08 -10.09 6.99
C LYS A 108 2.55 -11.38 7.64
N LYS A 109 1.32 -11.79 7.35
CA LYS A 109 1.15 -13.04 6.66
C LYS A 109 2.17 -12.92 5.56
N GLU A 110 3.30 -13.55 5.81
CA GLU A 110 4.15 -14.10 4.78
C GLU A 110 3.31 -14.23 3.50
N ASN A 111 3.84 -13.76 2.38
CA ASN A 111 3.27 -13.93 1.04
C ASN A 111 3.29 -15.44 0.66
N ASP A 112 2.75 -16.31 1.51
CA ASP A 112 3.07 -17.73 1.61
C ASP A 112 1.87 -18.63 1.37
N LYS A 113 0.73 -18.12 0.92
CA LYS A 113 -0.37 -18.99 0.44
C LYS A 113 -0.73 -18.81 -1.02
N GLU A 114 -0.76 -17.60 -1.57
CA GLU A 114 -1.24 -17.40 -2.95
C GLU A 114 -0.16 -17.10 -3.99
N THR A 115 0.94 -16.43 -3.63
CA THR A 115 2.18 -16.43 -4.45
C THR A 115 2.85 -17.80 -4.43
N LYS A 116 2.77 -18.52 -3.30
CA LYS A 116 3.12 -19.95 -3.25
C LYS A 116 2.29 -20.77 -4.22
N SER A 117 1.00 -20.51 -4.43
CA SER A 117 0.18 -21.35 -5.32
C SER A 117 0.72 -21.43 -6.76
N THR A 118 1.10 -20.30 -7.37
CA THR A 118 1.61 -20.29 -8.75
C THR A 118 3.07 -20.76 -8.83
N GLU A 119 3.93 -20.33 -7.90
CA GLU A 119 5.34 -20.73 -7.87
C GLU A 119 5.51 -22.20 -7.50
N GLU A 120 4.68 -22.74 -6.59
CA GLU A 120 4.62 -24.17 -6.29
C GLU A 120 4.03 -24.96 -7.45
N ALA A 121 3.03 -24.44 -8.17
CA ALA A 121 2.51 -25.12 -9.35
C ALA A 121 3.59 -25.27 -10.43
N ILE A 122 4.44 -24.25 -10.62
CA ILE A 122 5.59 -24.32 -11.52
C ILE A 122 6.64 -25.32 -10.99
N LYS A 123 6.98 -25.27 -9.70
CA LYS A 123 7.97 -26.19 -9.10
C LYS A 123 7.52 -27.66 -9.06
N LYS A 124 6.22 -27.91 -8.95
CA LYS A 124 5.63 -29.26 -8.89
C LYS A 124 5.27 -29.81 -10.28
N PHE A 125 5.33 -28.99 -11.34
CA PHE A 125 5.05 -29.46 -12.68
C PHE A 125 6.23 -30.30 -13.18
N PRO A 126 6.04 -31.61 -13.43
CA PRO A 126 7.13 -32.51 -13.78
C PRO A 126 7.45 -32.40 -15.27
N LEU A 127 8.26 -31.40 -15.61
CA LEU A 127 8.56 -30.98 -16.99
C LEU A 127 9.09 -32.14 -17.86
N GLU A 128 9.89 -33.01 -17.26
CA GLU A 128 10.56 -34.14 -17.90
C GLU A 128 9.62 -35.30 -18.29
N SER A 129 8.43 -35.37 -17.70
CA SER A 129 7.48 -36.48 -17.91
C SER A 129 6.20 -36.06 -18.63
N LYS A 130 6.03 -34.76 -18.87
CA LYS A 130 4.82 -34.20 -19.48
C LYS A 130 4.98 -34.04 -20.98
N THR A 131 3.91 -34.33 -21.71
CA THR A 131 3.87 -34.12 -23.15
C THR A 131 3.85 -32.61 -23.47
N PRO A 132 4.31 -32.20 -24.67
CA PRO A 132 4.29 -30.79 -25.07
C PRO A 132 2.91 -30.13 -24.96
N VAL A 133 1.84 -30.89 -25.24
CA VAL A 133 0.45 -30.42 -25.16
C VAL A 133 0.05 -30.14 -23.70
N GLU A 134 0.38 -31.04 -22.77
CA GLU A 134 0.08 -30.84 -21.35
C GLU A 134 0.84 -29.66 -20.75
N ALA A 135 2.10 -29.45 -21.15
CA ALA A 135 2.88 -28.28 -20.76
C ALA A 135 2.26 -26.98 -21.29
N PHE A 136 1.77 -26.98 -22.53
CA PHE A 136 1.08 -25.83 -23.10
C PHE A 136 -0.23 -25.50 -22.38
N LEU A 137 -1.06 -26.50 -22.08
CA LEU A 137 -2.32 -26.32 -21.33
C LEU A 137 -2.05 -25.77 -19.93
N PHE A 138 -1.03 -26.28 -19.25
CA PHE A 138 -0.59 -25.75 -17.95
C PHE A 138 -0.20 -24.27 -18.03
N LEU A 139 0.56 -23.87 -19.05
CA LEU A 139 0.97 -22.48 -19.26
C LEU A 139 -0.23 -21.55 -19.54
N ARG A 140 -1.19 -22.01 -20.35
CA ARG A 140 -2.43 -21.26 -20.63
C ARG A 140 -3.20 -21.00 -19.34
N ASP A 141 -3.44 -22.03 -18.55
CA ASP A 141 -4.21 -21.92 -17.30
C ASP A 141 -3.47 -21.01 -16.28
N LEU A 142 -2.14 -21.03 -16.30
CA LEU A 142 -1.31 -20.15 -15.47
C LEU A 142 -1.39 -18.68 -15.92
N GLN A 143 -1.39 -18.43 -17.23
CA GLN A 143 -1.60 -17.09 -17.79
C GLN A 143 -2.99 -16.54 -17.46
N ASP A 144 -4.03 -17.35 -17.57
CA ASP A 144 -5.40 -16.92 -17.26
C ASP A 144 -5.55 -16.55 -15.78
N LYS A 145 -4.97 -17.35 -14.88
CA LYS A 145 -4.90 -17.01 -13.44
C LYS A 145 -4.17 -15.68 -13.19
N ILE A 146 -3.11 -15.38 -13.94
CA ILE A 146 -2.37 -14.12 -13.83
C ILE A 146 -3.19 -12.94 -14.39
N LYS A 147 -3.88 -13.11 -15.52
CA LYS A 147 -4.75 -12.06 -16.11
C LYS A 147 -5.92 -11.73 -15.19
N VAL A 148 -6.57 -12.75 -14.62
CA VAL A 148 -7.62 -12.58 -13.61
C VAL A 148 -7.11 -11.80 -12.40
N LYS A 149 -5.93 -12.17 -11.90
CA LYS A 149 -5.28 -11.50 -10.77
C LYS A 149 -4.93 -10.04 -11.05
N ASN A 150 -4.58 -9.70 -12.29
CA ASN A 150 -4.20 -8.35 -12.71
C ASN A 150 -5.38 -7.48 -13.15
N GLY A 151 -6.63 -8.00 -13.09
CA GLY A 151 -7.82 -7.26 -13.53
C GLY A 151 -7.83 -6.98 -15.04
N ILE A 152 -7.16 -7.83 -15.84
CA ILE A 152 -7.13 -7.75 -17.31
C ILE A 152 -8.18 -8.72 -17.87
N ILE A 153 -9.41 -8.65 -17.37
CA ILE A 153 -10.59 -9.31 -17.93
C ILE A 153 -11.67 -8.28 -18.14
#